data_AF-A0A7K0A7W6-F1
#
_entry.id   AF-A0A7K0A7W6-F1
#
_cell.length_a   1.000
_cell.length_b   1.000
_cell.length_c   1.000
_cell.angle_alpha   90.00
_cell.angle_beta   90.00
_cell.angle_gamma   90.00
#
_symmetry.space_group_name_H-M   'P 1'
#
loop_
_entity.id
_entity.type
_entity.pdbx_description
1 polymer ?
#
loop_
_entity_poly.entity_id
_entity_poly.type
_entity_poly.pdbx_seq_one_letter_code
_entity_poly.pdbx_strand_id
1 'polypeptide(L)'
;MIGPIRGERLPAGIKRQIVGAIADAKRRGMSIARACEILMIDARRVRRWIGGRDPEVLSSDDLVDTPPVAKVRPHKLTAAERRDIVTAGRDEKLAHLRHRKLAHTLSRQQRVFCSPSSTLRVLRAGLPPPFATAEAATRSHVG
;
A
#
# COMPACT_ATOMS: atom_id res chain seq x y z
N MET A 1 27.17 -17.43 7.04
CA MET A 1 27.16 -16.00 6.62
C MET A 1 27.84 -15.18 7.70
N ILE A 2 29.03 -14.62 7.45
CA ILE A 2 29.65 -13.65 8.34
C ILE A 2 29.95 -12.43 7.48
N GLY A 3 29.18 -11.37 7.66
CA GLY A 3 29.26 -10.13 6.91
C GLY A 3 28.34 -9.08 7.55
N PRO A 4 28.57 -7.79 7.26
CA PRO A 4 27.84 -6.70 7.90
C PRO A 4 26.35 -6.74 7.55
N ILE A 5 25.48 -6.51 8.55
CA ILE A 5 24.01 -6.58 8.39
C ILE A 5 23.51 -5.26 7.76
N ARG A 6 23.66 -5.14 6.43
CA ARG A 6 23.38 -3.93 5.66
C ARG A 6 22.39 -4.19 4.52
N GLY A 7 21.57 -3.18 4.19
CA GLY A 7 20.74 -3.14 2.97
C GLY A 7 19.53 -4.07 2.94
N GLU A 8 19.64 -5.28 3.48
CA GLU A 8 18.59 -6.30 3.43
C GLU A 8 17.54 -6.09 4.53
N ARG A 9 16.25 -6.23 4.17
CA ARG A 9 15.15 -6.20 5.15
C ARG A 9 15.14 -7.49 5.95
N LEU A 10 15.21 -7.36 7.28
CA LEU A 10 15.21 -8.50 8.17
C LEU A 10 13.78 -8.88 8.59
N PRO A 11 13.46 -10.19 8.66
CA PRO A 11 12.26 -10.68 9.30
C PRO A 11 12.12 -10.15 10.74
N ALA A 12 10.89 -9.99 11.19
CA ALA A 12 10.60 -9.41 12.51
C ALA A 12 11.18 -10.24 13.68
N GLY A 13 11.20 -11.57 13.55
CA GLY A 13 11.84 -12.46 14.53
C GLY A 13 13.34 -12.21 14.67
N ILE A 14 14.06 -12.03 13.56
CA ILE A 14 15.50 -11.70 13.57
C ILE A 14 15.74 -10.33 14.21
N LYS A 15 14.91 -9.34 13.88
CA LYS A 15 14.99 -8.02 14.53
C LYS A 15 14.80 -8.13 16.03
N ARG A 16 13.84 -8.94 16.50
CA ARG A 16 13.58 -9.16 17.93
C ARG A 16 14.80 -9.74 18.64
N GLN A 17 15.43 -10.75 18.05
CA GLN A 17 16.63 -11.37 18.58
C GLN A 17 17.79 -10.36 18.69
N ILE A 18 18.02 -9.55 17.63
CA ILE A 18 19.06 -8.52 17.62
C ILE A 18 18.80 -7.46 18.70
N VAL A 19 17.57 -6.95 18.79
CA VAL A 19 17.20 -5.96 19.80
C VAL A 19 17.35 -6.53 21.21
N GLY A 20 16.95 -7.77 21.44
CA GLY A 20 17.13 -8.46 22.72
C GLY A 20 18.59 -8.66 23.10
N ALA A 21 19.43 -9.08 22.16
CA ALA A 21 20.87 -9.24 22.39
C ALA A 21 21.56 -7.91 22.75
N ILE A 22 21.20 -6.83 22.06
CA ILE A 22 21.71 -5.48 22.37
C ILE A 22 21.24 -5.00 23.75
N ALA A 23 19.97 -5.26 24.10
CA ALA A 23 19.44 -4.94 25.42
C ALA A 23 20.15 -5.72 26.54
N ASP A 24 20.40 -7.01 26.34
CA ASP A 24 21.14 -7.83 27.31
C ASP A 24 22.58 -7.37 27.48
N ALA A 25 23.28 -7.07 26.38
CA ALA A 25 24.63 -6.51 26.43
C ALA A 25 24.65 -5.20 27.22
N LYS A 26 23.64 -4.34 27.04
CA LYS A 26 23.50 -3.09 27.80
C LYS A 26 23.34 -3.32 29.29
N ARG A 27 22.49 -4.28 29.70
CA ARG A 27 22.32 -4.64 31.11
C ARG A 27 23.63 -5.13 31.74
N ARG A 28 24.48 -5.80 30.96
CA ARG A 28 25.80 -6.28 31.37
C ARG A 28 26.90 -5.19 31.32
N GLY A 29 26.54 -3.92 31.11
CA GLY A 29 27.46 -2.79 31.15
C GLY A 29 28.06 -2.40 29.79
N MET A 30 27.67 -3.04 28.68
CA MET A 30 28.14 -2.66 27.36
C MET A 30 27.35 -1.45 26.82
N SER A 31 28.01 -0.51 26.14
CA SER A 31 27.27 0.55 25.44
C SER A 31 26.49 -0.03 24.25
N ILE A 32 25.32 0.54 23.93
CA ILE A 32 24.54 0.16 22.74
C ILE A 32 25.39 0.32 21.47
N ALA A 33 26.22 1.37 21.40
CA ALA A 33 27.10 1.61 20.26
C ALA A 33 28.07 0.44 20.05
N ARG A 34 28.73 -0.01 21.13
CA ARG A 34 29.65 -1.13 21.09
C ARG A 34 28.96 -2.44 20.72
N ALA A 35 27.77 -2.70 21.25
CA ALA A 35 26.98 -3.88 20.89
C ALA A 35 26.59 -3.88 19.39
N CYS A 36 26.19 -2.72 18.85
CA CYS A 36 25.88 -2.55 17.42
C CYS A 36 27.12 -2.78 16.54
N GLU A 37 28.29 -2.28 16.95
CA GLU A 37 29.55 -2.50 16.24
C GLU A 37 29.93 -3.98 16.14
N ILE A 38 29.84 -4.71 17.26
CA ILE A 38 30.14 -6.16 17.31
C ILE A 38 29.20 -6.94 16.39
N LEU A 39 27.91 -6.59 16.39
CA LEU A 39 26.91 -7.20 15.51
C LEU A 39 26.99 -6.68 14.06
N MET A 40 27.91 -5.77 13.77
CA MET A 40 28.08 -5.12 12.46
C MET A 40 26.77 -4.55 11.90
N ILE A 41 25.93 -3.97 12.78
CA ILE A 41 24.65 -3.36 12.45
C ILE A 41 24.69 -1.85 12.72
N ASP A 42 24.07 -1.07 11.84
CA ASP A 42 23.95 0.38 12.02
C ASP A 42 23.08 0.72 13.24
N ALA A 43 23.61 1.51 14.18
CA ALA A 43 22.91 1.89 15.40
C ALA A 43 21.63 2.72 15.15
N ARG A 44 21.57 3.53 14.07
CA ARG A 44 20.35 4.26 13.68
C ARG A 44 19.26 3.30 13.22
N ARG A 45 19.63 2.18 12.59
CA ARG A 45 18.69 1.12 12.21
C ARG A 45 18.03 0.50 13.44
N VAL A 46 18.81 0.16 14.46
CA VAL A 46 18.30 -0.39 15.73
C VAL A 46 17.43 0.65 16.46
N ARG A 47 17.88 1.92 16.52
CA ARG A 47 17.07 2.99 17.11
C ARG A 47 15.71 3.18 16.42
N ARG A 48 15.64 3.05 15.09
CA ARG A 48 14.36 3.12 14.34
C ARG A 48 13.41 1.98 14.70
N TRP A 49 13.92 0.78 14.91
CA TRP A 49 13.11 -0.36 15.35
C TRP A 49 12.55 -0.15 16.76
N ILE A 50 13.41 0.33 17.67
CA ILE A 50 13.02 0.61 19.05
C ILE A 50 12.00 1.75 19.11
N GLY A 51 12.21 2.83 18.34
CA GLY A 51 11.27 3.95 18.24
C GLY A 51 11.04 4.67 19.57
N GLY A 52 12.04 4.65 20.47
CA GLY A 52 11.95 5.23 21.82
C GLY A 52 11.22 4.37 22.86
N ARG A 53 10.74 3.17 22.48
CA ARG A 53 10.11 2.21 23.40
C ARG A 53 11.15 1.42 24.19
N ASP A 54 10.72 0.71 25.23
CA ASP A 54 11.58 -0.24 25.93
C ASP A 54 11.89 -1.46 25.04
N PRO A 55 13.17 -1.76 24.75
CA PRO A 55 13.58 -2.94 24.01
C PRO A 55 13.01 -4.26 24.54
N GLU A 56 12.79 -4.38 25.85
CA GLU A 56 12.34 -5.63 26.48
C GLU A 56 10.86 -5.92 26.19
N VAL A 57 10.04 -4.86 26.08
CA VAL A 57 8.59 -4.95 25.87
C VAL A 57 8.21 -5.13 24.40
N LEU A 58 9.13 -4.86 23.46
CA LEU A 58 8.87 -5.00 22.02
C LEU A 58 8.54 -6.45 21.64
N SER A 59 7.39 -6.64 21.02
CA SER A 59 7.02 -7.91 20.40
C SER A 59 7.62 -8.05 18.99
N SER A 60 7.50 -9.23 18.38
CA SER A 60 7.83 -9.38 16.96
C SER A 60 6.87 -8.56 16.07
N ASP A 61 5.61 -8.41 16.47
CA ASP A 61 4.63 -7.65 15.69
C ASP A 61 5.01 -6.16 15.59
N ASP A 62 5.60 -5.60 16.64
CA ASP A 62 6.14 -4.23 16.68
C ASP A 62 7.30 -3.97 15.71
N LEU A 63 7.92 -5.04 15.20
CA LEU A 63 9.14 -5.01 14.38
C LEU A 63 8.88 -5.43 12.93
N VAL A 64 7.62 -5.73 12.60
CA VAL A 64 7.18 -6.01 11.22
C VAL A 64 7.37 -4.75 10.37
N ASP A 65 7.94 -4.92 9.18
CA ASP A 65 8.07 -3.80 8.24
C ASP A 65 6.69 -3.42 7.70
N THR A 66 6.17 -2.28 8.12
CA THR A 66 4.99 -1.69 7.49
C THR A 66 5.38 -0.89 6.25
N PRO A 67 4.67 -1.01 5.12
CA PRO A 67 4.88 -0.12 3.99
C PRO A 67 4.74 1.35 4.42
N PRO A 68 5.54 2.28 3.84
CA PRO A 68 5.35 3.70 4.10
C PRO A 68 4.02 4.13 3.49
N VAL A 69 2.97 4.12 4.32
CA VAL A 69 1.63 4.54 3.90
C VAL A 69 1.37 5.93 4.45
N ALA A 70 1.10 6.88 3.54
CA ALA A 70 0.61 8.19 3.94
C ALA A 70 -0.67 8.04 4.77
N LYS A 71 -0.68 8.63 5.98
CA LYS A 71 -1.82 8.62 6.90
C LYS A 71 -3.05 9.29 6.28
N VAL A 72 -2.82 10.34 5.49
CA VAL A 72 -3.86 11.06 4.73
C VAL A 72 -3.56 10.92 3.25
N ARG A 73 -4.59 10.67 2.45
CA ARG A 73 -4.49 10.58 0.99
C ARG A 73 -5.52 11.53 0.36
N PRO A 74 -5.22 12.84 0.29
CA PRO A 74 -6.20 13.85 -0.14
C PRO A 74 -6.80 13.57 -1.53
N HIS A 75 -5.99 13.02 -2.44
CA HIS A 75 -6.41 12.71 -3.81
C HIS A 75 -6.95 11.29 -4.00
N LYS A 76 -7.22 10.56 -2.91
CA LYS A 76 -7.78 9.22 -3.00
C LYS A 76 -9.28 9.33 -3.26
N LEU A 77 -9.71 8.73 -4.36
CA LEU A 77 -11.14 8.51 -4.64
C LEU A 77 -11.82 7.87 -3.43
N THR A 78 -12.84 8.57 -2.94
CA THR A 78 -13.71 8.13 -1.84
C THR A 78 -14.49 6.88 -2.24
N ALA A 79 -15.06 6.20 -1.24
CA ALA A 79 -15.92 5.05 -1.51
C ALA A 79 -17.19 5.46 -2.29
N ALA A 80 -17.72 6.65 -2.04
CA ALA A 80 -18.87 7.20 -2.76
C ALA A 80 -18.55 7.42 -4.24
N GLU A 81 -17.48 8.14 -4.55
CA GLU A 81 -17.07 8.40 -5.93
C GLU A 81 -16.79 7.11 -6.71
N ARG A 82 -16.20 6.11 -6.06
CA ARG A 82 -15.98 4.79 -6.67
C ARG A 82 -17.30 4.11 -7.04
N ARG A 83 -18.28 4.16 -6.15
CA ARG A 83 -19.63 3.63 -6.43
C ARG A 83 -20.27 4.38 -7.58
N ASP A 84 -20.18 5.71 -7.60
CA ASP A 84 -20.73 6.52 -8.69
C ASP A 84 -20.15 6.17 -10.06
N ILE A 85 -18.83 5.96 -10.14
CA ILE A 85 -18.19 5.50 -11.38
C ILE A 85 -18.75 4.16 -11.83
N VAL A 86 -18.90 3.20 -10.90
CA VAL A 86 -19.41 1.85 -11.22
C VAL A 86 -20.88 1.90 -11.62
N THR A 87 -21.71 2.65 -10.88
CA THR A 87 -23.13 2.85 -11.21
C THR A 87 -23.29 3.49 -12.57
N ALA A 88 -22.49 4.52 -12.90
CA ALA A 88 -22.53 5.15 -14.21
C ALA A 88 -22.05 4.24 -15.35
N GLY A 89 -21.16 3.28 -15.05
CA GLY A 89 -20.78 2.24 -16.00
C GLY A 89 -21.87 1.19 -16.25
N ARG A 90 -22.88 1.08 -15.37
CA ARG A 90 -24.03 0.17 -15.49
C ARG A 90 -25.30 0.86 -15.99
N ASP A 91 -25.39 2.17 -15.81
CA ASP A 91 -26.51 2.99 -16.26
C ASP A 91 -26.60 2.96 -17.80
N GLU A 92 -27.73 2.51 -18.34
CA GLU A 92 -27.98 2.41 -19.78
C GLU A 92 -27.71 3.74 -20.52
N LYS A 93 -27.98 4.88 -19.87
CA LYS A 93 -27.75 6.21 -20.45
C LYS A 93 -26.28 6.59 -20.57
N LEU A 94 -25.39 5.93 -19.83
CA LEU A 94 -23.98 6.31 -19.71
C LEU A 94 -23.01 5.16 -20.05
N ALA A 95 -23.47 3.91 -20.00
CA ALA A 95 -22.66 2.70 -20.21
C ALA A 95 -22.03 2.63 -21.61
N HIS A 96 -22.65 3.27 -22.61
CA HIS A 96 -22.09 3.36 -23.96
C HIS A 96 -20.89 4.32 -24.07
N LEU A 97 -20.63 5.14 -23.04
CA LEU A 97 -19.54 6.10 -23.04
C LEU A 97 -18.20 5.43 -22.69
N ARG A 98 -17.18 5.65 -23.51
CA ARG A 98 -15.80 5.27 -23.16
C ARG A 98 -15.35 6.01 -21.89
N HIS A 99 -14.48 5.37 -21.10
CA HIS A 99 -13.97 5.88 -19.82
C HIS A 99 -13.52 7.36 -19.83
N ARG A 100 -12.93 7.84 -20.94
CA ARG A 100 -12.57 9.27 -21.09
C ARG A 100 -13.81 10.18 -21.09
N LYS A 101 -14.80 9.87 -21.93
CA LYS A 101 -16.04 10.64 -22.03
C LYS A 101 -16.86 10.51 -20.74
N LEU A 102 -16.92 9.31 -20.17
CA LEU A 102 -17.58 9.07 -18.87
C LEU A 102 -17.00 9.93 -17.75
N ALA A 103 -15.66 10.01 -17.63
CA ALA A 103 -15.01 10.84 -16.61
C ALA A 103 -15.39 12.33 -16.74
N HIS A 104 -15.39 12.88 -17.96
CA HIS A 104 -15.81 14.26 -18.20
C HIS A 104 -17.29 14.47 -17.95
N THR A 105 -18.15 13.53 -18.32
CA THR A 105 -19.59 13.59 -18.04
C THR A 105 -19.86 13.62 -16.54
N LEU A 106 -19.23 12.73 -15.76
CA LEU A 106 -19.39 12.69 -14.30
C LEU A 106 -18.89 13.97 -13.62
N SER A 107 -17.81 14.55 -14.13
CA SER A 107 -17.30 15.83 -13.63
C SER A 107 -18.25 16.99 -13.93
N ARG A 108 -18.83 17.05 -15.14
CA ARG A 108 -19.85 18.05 -15.50
C ARG A 108 -21.13 17.91 -14.67
N GLN A 109 -21.48 16.68 -14.29
CA GLN A 109 -22.60 16.37 -13.40
C GLN A 109 -22.28 16.61 -11.92
N GLN A 110 -21.09 17.12 -11.58
CA GLN A 110 -20.64 17.35 -10.20
C GLN A 110 -20.65 16.08 -9.33
N ARG A 111 -20.52 14.89 -9.94
CA ARG A 111 -20.57 13.59 -9.25
C ARG A 111 -19.20 13.12 -8.81
N VAL A 112 -18.21 13.18 -9.72
CA VAL A 112 -16.86 12.66 -9.48
C VAL A 112 -15.82 13.50 -10.22
N PHE A 113 -14.73 13.86 -9.53
CA PHE A 113 -13.61 14.61 -10.09
C PHE A 113 -12.35 13.76 -10.13
N CYS A 114 -12.12 13.05 -11.23
CA CYS A 114 -10.91 12.24 -11.38
C CYS A 114 -10.42 12.15 -12.83
N SER A 115 -9.19 11.69 -12.99
CA SER A 115 -8.61 11.46 -14.32
C SER A 115 -9.33 10.32 -15.06
N PRO A 116 -9.34 10.33 -16.41
CA PRO A 116 -9.82 9.20 -17.20
C PRO A 116 -9.17 7.86 -16.85
N SER A 117 -7.88 7.87 -16.52
CA SER A 117 -7.13 6.68 -16.10
C SER A 117 -7.60 6.13 -14.74
N SER A 118 -8.04 6.99 -13.83
CA SER A 118 -8.60 6.59 -12.54
C SER A 118 -10.00 6.01 -12.70
N THR A 119 -10.82 6.62 -13.56
CA THR A 119 -12.12 6.06 -13.97
C THR A 119 -11.96 4.65 -14.56
N LEU A 120 -11.04 4.48 -15.52
CA LEU A 120 -10.76 3.17 -16.12
C LEU A 120 -10.33 2.12 -15.09
N ARG A 121 -9.43 2.48 -14.16
CA ARG A 121 -8.98 1.57 -13.10
C ARG A 121 -10.14 1.14 -12.19
N VAL A 122 -11.06 2.05 -11.86
CA VAL A 122 -12.24 1.73 -11.05
C VAL A 122 -13.21 0.82 -11.81
N LEU A 123 -13.49 1.12 -13.08
CA LEU A 123 -14.34 0.26 -13.92
C LEU A 123 -13.74 -1.15 -14.01
N ARG A 124 -12.42 -1.27 -14.27
CA ARG A 124 -11.71 -2.56 -14.32
C ARG A 124 -11.78 -3.38 -13.05
N ALA A 125 -11.80 -2.72 -11.89
CA ALA A 125 -11.91 -3.39 -10.61
C ALA A 125 -13.36 -3.74 -10.22
N GLY A 126 -14.35 -3.01 -10.74
CA GLY A 126 -15.75 -3.11 -10.30
C GLY A 126 -16.73 -3.73 -11.30
N LEU A 127 -16.28 -4.00 -12.53
CA LEU A 127 -17.09 -4.56 -13.61
C LEU A 127 -16.33 -5.71 -14.29
N PRO A 128 -17.04 -6.79 -14.70
CA PRO A 128 -16.43 -7.84 -15.49
C PRO A 128 -15.99 -7.30 -16.86
N PRO A 129 -14.92 -7.85 -17.46
CA PRO A 129 -14.60 -7.56 -18.85
C PRO A 129 -15.72 -8.07 -19.79
N PRO A 130 -15.98 -7.42 -20.93
CA PRO A 130 -15.36 -6.20 -21.44
C PRO A 130 -16.20 -4.98 -21.04
N PHE A 131 -15.58 -3.83 -20.77
CA PHE A 131 -16.28 -2.53 -20.67
C PHE A 131 -16.78 -2.05 -22.06
N ALA A 132 -17.07 -3.00 -22.95
CA ALA A 132 -17.62 -2.84 -24.28
C ALA A 132 -19.14 -3.01 -24.18
N THR A 133 -19.81 -2.01 -24.72
CA THR A 133 -21.20 -1.96 -25.13
C THR A 133 -21.84 -3.33 -25.43
N ALA A 134 -23.13 -3.44 -25.07
CA ALA A 134 -24.04 -4.51 -25.45
C ALA A 134 -24.09 -4.78 -26.98
N GLU A 135 -23.57 -3.88 -27.83
CA GLU A 135 -23.41 -4.09 -29.28
C GLU A 135 -22.43 -5.21 -29.68
N ALA A 136 -21.50 -5.62 -28.81
CA ALA A 136 -20.56 -6.68 -29.16
C ALA A 136 -21.18 -8.09 -29.12
N ALA A 137 -22.29 -8.28 -28.40
CA ALA A 137 -22.96 -9.58 -28.29
C ALA A 137 -23.82 -9.90 -29.54
N THR A 138 -24.28 -8.89 -30.28
CA THR A 138 -25.24 -9.05 -31.38
C THR A 138 -24.58 -9.30 -32.75
N ARG A 139 -23.25 -9.24 -32.86
CA ARG A 139 -22.52 -9.46 -34.13
C ARG A 139 -21.93 -10.86 -34.31
N SER A 140 -22.10 -11.78 -33.36
CA SER A 140 -21.64 -13.17 -33.48
C SER A 140 -22.76 -14.16 -33.83
N HIS A 141 -23.89 -13.71 -34.38
CA HIS A 141 -24.99 -14.59 -34.81
C HIS A 141 -25.51 -14.37 -36.23
N VAL A 142 -24.77 -13.63 -37.06
CA VAL A 142 -24.98 -13.63 -38.52
C VAL A 142 -23.61 -13.52 -39.18
N GLY A 143 -23.14 -14.62 -39.78
CA GLY A 143 -21.86 -14.72 -40.49
C GLY A 143 -21.19 -16.05 -40.24
#